data_AF-A0A1J8QKE6-F1
#
_entry.id   AF-A0A1J8QKE6-F1
#
_cell.length_a   1.000
_cell.length_b   1.000
_cell.length_c   1.000
_cell.angle_alpha   90.00
_cell.angle_beta   90.00
_cell.angle_gamma   90.00
#
_symmetry.space_group_name_H-M   'P 1'
#
loop_
_entity.id
_entity.type
_entity.pdbx_description
1 polymer ?
#
loop_
_entity_poly.entity_id
_entity_poly.type
_entity_poly.pdbx_seq_one_letter_code
_entity_poly.pdbx_strand_id
1 'polypeptide(L)'
;MSSHIERSDGLLLYRALDFAATDSDVAVMYTDASSVGLGLWFPADAFACQSPLPHGPPTDTIFYFEALAVCAAVHLLTDMVDRPSKLLVYTDNSNTVAMFNSLRARPPYNGILLSAMDVLLQYGIDLRVAHIPGEENVVADALSRFQNERVLALVPAATASRQRSREAWTLERLTLERSVALGFALEPSTASTYNSHLNSYLNFCRLHSRPVDPTPDTLSFFVVWLSHHIEPRSVDSYLSGIVSRLEVYYPDARAARCSRLVARTLKGCKRRFSQPVKRKLPLSRMDIARVLAANTGSYDDCLFSAMLVTGFETLQCLGELTWPDSKPLQTYRHVPMRHTVILTPSCATYLLPHQKNHALATGNLVALRQHDSTNQDPLHLFLQYLAFRDAKFPHRPELWVTDDGCIPTRRWFLVRLRAFFPD
;
A
#
# COMPACT_ATOMS: atom_id res chain seq x y z
N MET A 1 -2.48 29.72 1.91
CA MET A 1 -3.47 30.77 2.23
C MET A 1 -4.76 30.69 1.41
N SER A 2 -4.75 30.35 0.11
CA SER A 2 -5.98 30.43 -0.73
C SER A 2 -7.04 29.33 -0.51
N SER A 3 -6.69 28.14 -0.01
CA SER A 3 -7.64 27.00 0.07
C SER A 3 -8.47 26.94 1.36
N HIS A 4 -8.03 27.57 2.45
CA HIS A 4 -8.67 27.46 3.77
C HIS A 4 -9.73 28.53 4.02
N ILE A 5 -9.62 29.69 3.35
CA ILE A 5 -10.62 30.78 3.41
C ILE A 5 -11.96 30.35 2.78
N GLU A 6 -11.93 29.47 1.77
CA GLU A 6 -13.13 28.99 1.07
C GLU A 6 -13.97 27.98 1.89
N ARG A 7 -13.41 27.41 2.97
CA ARG A 7 -14.09 26.41 3.83
C ARG A 7 -14.42 26.93 5.23
N SER A 8 -14.14 28.20 5.52
CA SER A 8 -14.40 28.78 6.83
C SER A 8 -15.84 29.33 6.91
N ASP A 9 -16.56 28.97 7.95
CA ASP A 9 -17.95 29.42 8.20
C ASP A 9 -18.08 30.93 8.49
N GLY A 10 -16.99 31.70 8.40
CA GLY A 10 -16.99 33.15 8.61
C GLY A 10 -17.18 33.53 10.09
N LEU A 11 -16.16 34.16 10.67
CA LEU A 11 -16.15 34.80 12.00
C LEU A 11 -16.31 33.91 13.25
N LEU A 12 -15.19 33.63 13.91
CA LEU A 12 -15.10 33.22 15.33
C LEU A 12 -13.96 33.93 16.06
N LEU A 13 -13.70 35.21 15.75
CA LEU A 13 -12.56 35.96 16.31
C LEU A 13 -12.73 36.39 17.79
N TYR A 14 -13.89 36.14 18.42
CA TYR A 14 -14.23 36.71 19.74
C TYR A 14 -14.51 35.68 20.86
N ARG A 15 -14.44 34.36 20.62
CA ARG A 15 -14.57 33.34 21.69
C ARG A 15 -13.24 32.77 22.18
N ALA A 16 -12.16 32.87 21.40
CA ALA A 16 -10.93 32.11 21.61
C ALA A 16 -9.95 32.67 22.67
N LEU A 17 -10.25 33.79 23.33
CA LEU A 17 -9.27 34.46 24.22
C LEU A 17 -9.60 34.45 25.72
N ASP A 18 -10.84 34.14 26.10
CA ASP A 18 -11.29 34.19 27.50
C ASP A 18 -11.74 32.80 27.98
N PHE A 19 -10.80 31.85 27.99
CA PHE A 19 -10.97 30.63 28.78
C PHE A 19 -9.79 30.44 29.75
N ALA A 20 -10.11 30.13 31.00
CA ALA A 20 -9.15 29.90 32.08
C ALA A 20 -8.75 28.42 32.14
N ALA A 21 -7.61 28.14 32.79
CA ALA A 21 -7.16 26.77 33.06
C ALA A 21 -8.19 25.94 33.87
N THR A 22 -9.13 26.62 34.55
CA THR A 22 -10.18 26.02 35.37
C THR A 22 -11.48 25.76 34.62
N ASP A 23 -11.60 26.18 33.37
CA ASP A 23 -12.83 26.01 32.60
C ASP A 23 -13.01 24.55 32.19
N SER A 24 -14.27 24.11 32.06
CA SER A 24 -14.56 22.81 31.48
C SER A 24 -14.13 22.77 30.02
N ASP A 25 -13.68 21.60 29.57
CA ASP A 25 -13.26 21.36 28.19
C ASP A 25 -11.97 22.11 27.75
N VAL A 26 -11.00 22.27 28.67
CA VAL A 26 -9.68 22.86 28.39
C VAL A 26 -8.56 21.86 28.67
N ALA A 27 -7.72 21.59 27.67
CA ALA A 27 -6.43 20.94 27.84
C ALA A 27 -5.37 21.96 28.27
N VAL A 28 -4.63 21.70 29.35
CA VAL A 28 -3.53 22.57 29.80
C VAL A 28 -2.18 21.89 29.58
N MET A 29 -1.34 22.46 28.72
CA MET A 29 0.01 21.98 28.40
C MET A 29 1.06 23.00 28.84
N TYR A 30 2.21 22.52 29.30
CA TYR A 30 3.39 23.33 29.55
C TYR A 30 4.48 22.90 28.57
N THR A 31 5.13 23.87 27.94
CA THR A 31 6.14 23.63 26.92
C THR A 31 7.41 24.40 27.23
N ASP A 32 8.55 23.82 26.87
CA ASP A 32 9.86 24.45 26.98
C ASP A 32 10.79 23.88 25.91
N ALA A 33 11.79 24.66 25.51
CA ALA A 33 12.88 24.20 24.67
C ALA A 33 14.24 24.55 25.28
N SER A 34 15.18 23.62 25.16
CA SER A 34 16.57 23.83 25.57
C SER A 34 17.52 23.72 24.38
N SER A 35 18.83 23.80 24.65
CA SER A 35 19.87 23.53 23.66
C SER A 35 19.99 22.05 23.26
N VAL A 36 19.26 21.13 23.92
CA VAL A 36 19.34 19.68 23.65
C VAL A 36 18.01 19.05 23.24
N GLY A 37 16.86 19.62 23.63
CA GLY A 37 15.57 19.01 23.34
C GLY A 37 14.35 19.91 23.57
N LEU A 38 13.18 19.37 23.26
CA LEU A 38 11.86 19.93 23.52
C LEU A 38 11.22 19.17 24.68
N GLY A 39 10.57 19.88 25.59
CA GLY A 39 9.82 19.32 26.71
C GLY A 39 8.36 19.71 26.66
N LEU A 40 7.46 18.73 26.84
CA LEU A 40 6.02 18.95 26.92
C LEU A 40 5.45 18.21 28.12
N TRP A 41 4.72 18.94 28.96
CA TRP A 41 4.13 18.43 30.18
C TRP A 41 2.61 18.61 30.19
N PHE A 42 1.90 17.54 30.51
CA PHE A 42 0.44 17.51 30.61
C PHE A 42 0.03 17.09 32.03
N PRO A 43 -0.25 18.07 32.92
CA PRO A 43 -0.49 17.79 34.34
C PRO A 43 -1.71 16.92 34.61
N ALA A 44 -2.80 17.12 33.85
CA ALA A 44 -4.07 16.44 34.10
C ALA A 44 -3.95 14.91 34.00
N ASP A 45 -3.17 14.41 33.04
CA ASP A 45 -2.94 12.98 32.82
C ASP A 45 -1.63 12.46 33.42
N ALA A 46 -0.90 13.32 34.14
CA ALA A 46 0.48 13.08 34.55
C ALA A 46 1.35 12.56 33.39
N PHE A 47 1.18 13.14 32.20
CA PHE A 47 1.80 12.66 30.97
C PHE A 47 2.91 13.60 30.51
N ALA A 48 4.06 13.04 30.15
CA ALA A 48 5.23 13.81 29.74
C ALA A 48 5.83 13.31 28.42
N CYS A 49 6.15 14.26 27.55
CA CYS A 49 6.83 14.05 26.28
C CYS A 49 8.13 14.83 26.22
N GLN A 50 9.14 14.23 25.59
CA GLN A 50 10.40 14.91 25.27
C GLN A 50 10.92 14.43 23.92
N SER A 51 11.61 15.30 23.19
CA SER A 51 12.20 14.98 21.89
C SER A 51 13.55 15.67 21.72
N PRO A 52 14.56 15.03 21.10
CA PRO A 52 15.76 15.72 20.64
C PRO A 52 15.40 16.82 19.64
N LEU A 53 16.25 17.83 19.54
CA LEU A 53 16.06 18.93 18.59
C LEU A 53 16.17 18.43 17.14
N PRO A 54 15.32 18.92 16.22
CA PRO A 54 15.49 18.66 14.80
C PRO A 54 16.75 19.35 14.25
N HIS A 55 17.33 18.79 13.19
CA HIS A 55 18.56 19.29 12.57
C HIS A 55 18.29 20.52 11.69
N GLY A 56 19.23 21.48 11.65
CA GLY A 56 19.21 22.64 10.75
C GLY A 56 18.29 23.81 11.17
N PRO A 57 18.37 24.32 12.41
CA PRO A 57 17.58 25.48 12.84
C PRO A 57 18.02 26.79 12.16
N PRO A 58 17.10 27.77 12.01
CA PRO A 58 17.45 29.13 11.60
C PRO A 58 18.26 29.90 12.67
N THR A 59 18.71 31.11 12.33
CA THR A 59 19.68 31.93 13.08
C THR A 59 19.28 32.24 14.54
N ASP A 60 17.99 32.25 14.86
CA ASP A 60 17.44 32.43 16.21
C ASP A 60 17.01 31.07 16.80
N THR A 61 18.01 30.28 17.20
CA THR A 61 17.87 28.83 17.43
C THR A 61 16.84 28.49 18.52
N ILE A 62 16.86 29.22 19.63
CA ILE A 62 16.02 28.91 20.80
C ILE A 62 14.56 29.31 20.59
N PHE A 63 14.29 30.49 20.04
CA PHE A 63 12.93 30.95 19.78
C PHE A 63 12.22 30.03 18.77
N TYR A 64 12.95 29.51 17.78
CA TYR A 64 12.41 28.52 16.85
C TYR A 64 11.95 27.25 17.55
N PHE A 65 12.74 26.74 18.49
CA PHE A 65 12.40 25.52 19.22
C PHE A 65 11.28 25.74 20.23
N GLU A 66 11.22 26.90 20.88
CA GLU A 66 10.09 27.29 21.74
C GLU A 66 8.77 27.33 20.95
N ALA A 67 8.78 27.95 19.76
CA ALA A 67 7.63 27.98 18.88
C ALA A 67 7.26 26.57 18.37
N LEU A 68 8.26 25.72 18.11
CA LEU A 68 8.06 24.34 17.70
C LEU A 68 7.47 23.48 18.83
N ALA A 69 7.84 23.73 20.08
CA ALA A 69 7.29 23.04 21.25
C ALA A 69 5.78 23.33 21.39
N VAL A 70 5.37 24.59 21.23
CA VAL A 70 3.94 24.96 21.19
C VAL A 70 3.22 24.32 20.00
N CYS A 71 3.85 24.27 18.82
CA CYS A 71 3.27 23.59 17.68
C CYS A 71 3.09 22.07 17.93
N ALA A 72 4.09 21.42 18.55
CA ALA A 72 3.99 20.02 18.92
C ALA A 72 2.84 19.76 19.91
N ALA A 73 2.61 20.68 20.87
CA ALA A 73 1.48 20.62 21.80
C ALA A 73 0.12 20.61 21.05
N VAL A 74 -0.02 21.49 20.05
CA VAL A 74 -1.22 21.54 19.19
C VAL A 74 -1.46 20.21 18.46
N HIS A 75 -0.41 19.62 17.90
CA HIS A 75 -0.53 18.33 17.20
C HIS A 75 -0.85 17.19 18.17
N LEU A 76 -0.17 17.11 19.31
CA LEU A 76 -0.40 16.06 20.31
C LEU A 76 -1.84 16.04 20.85
N LEU A 77 -2.47 17.21 21.00
CA LEU A 77 -3.87 17.28 21.40
C LEU A 77 -4.79 16.52 20.44
N THR A 78 -4.44 16.45 19.15
CA THR A 78 -5.27 15.77 18.14
C THR A 78 -5.30 14.25 18.27
N ASP A 79 -4.33 13.67 18.97
CA ASP A 79 -4.21 12.22 19.20
C ASP A 79 -4.98 11.75 20.46
N MET A 80 -5.59 12.67 21.22
CA MET A 80 -6.38 12.34 22.41
C MET A 80 -7.75 11.77 22.04
N VAL A 81 -8.17 10.71 22.74
CA VAL A 81 -9.45 10.00 22.51
C VAL A 81 -10.65 10.89 22.85
N ASP A 82 -10.62 11.55 24.01
CA ASP A 82 -11.63 12.51 24.49
C ASP A 82 -11.08 13.93 24.38
N ARG A 83 -10.84 14.38 23.14
CA ARG A 83 -10.15 15.64 22.86
C ARG A 83 -10.99 16.87 23.20
N PRO A 84 -10.48 17.82 24.02
CA PRO A 84 -11.17 19.07 24.30
C PRO A 84 -11.13 20.05 23.12
N SER A 85 -12.13 20.91 23.04
CA SER A 85 -12.21 21.96 22.00
C SER A 85 -11.29 23.16 22.27
N LYS A 86 -10.70 23.25 23.47
CA LYS A 86 -9.84 24.37 23.88
C LYS A 86 -8.48 23.88 24.38
N LEU A 87 -7.42 24.57 23.97
CA LEU A 87 -6.04 24.30 24.36
C LEU A 87 -5.40 25.54 24.98
N LEU A 88 -4.93 25.42 26.21
CA LEU A 88 -4.11 26.42 26.88
C LEU A 88 -2.66 25.91 26.97
N VAL A 89 -1.73 26.63 26.33
CA VAL A 89 -0.30 26.31 26.36
C VAL A 89 0.47 27.37 27.14
N TYR A 90 1.19 26.95 28.17
CA TYR A 90 2.13 27.78 28.92
C TYR A 90 3.56 27.62 28.38
N THR A 91 4.23 28.74 28.12
CA THR A 91 5.64 28.83 27.73
C THR A 91 6.27 30.04 28.42
N ASP A 92 7.55 29.98 28.74
CA ASP A 92 8.28 31.12 29.31
C ASP A 92 8.82 32.08 28.23
N ASN A 93 8.64 31.74 26.95
CA ASN A 93 9.09 32.55 25.85
C ASN A 93 8.01 33.56 25.41
N SER A 94 8.18 34.81 25.82
CA SER A 94 7.27 35.91 25.45
C SER A 94 7.18 36.18 23.94
N ASN A 95 8.22 35.88 23.15
CA ASN A 95 8.16 36.00 21.69
C ASN A 95 7.24 34.93 21.08
N THR A 96 7.24 33.71 21.64
CA THR A 96 6.34 32.62 21.23
C THR A 96 4.90 32.99 21.53
N VAL A 97 4.64 33.51 22.73
CA VAL A 97 3.32 34.04 23.12
C VAL A 97 2.86 35.11 22.13
N ALA A 98 3.71 36.10 21.84
CA ALA A 98 3.38 37.18 20.91
C ALA A 98 3.11 36.66 19.47
N MET A 99 3.89 35.68 18.99
CA MET A 99 3.73 35.11 17.65
C MET A 99 2.37 34.41 17.48
N PHE A 100 2.01 33.53 18.42
CA PHE A 100 0.76 32.77 18.36
C PHE A 100 -0.46 33.65 18.64
N ASN A 101 -0.37 34.63 19.55
CA ASN A 101 -1.52 35.50 19.87
C ASN A 101 -1.75 36.58 18.79
N SER A 102 -0.72 37.05 18.11
CA SER A 102 -0.87 38.03 17.02
C SER A 102 -1.12 37.38 15.65
N LEU A 103 -0.92 36.07 15.54
CA LEU A 103 -0.90 35.32 14.28
C LEU A 103 0.06 35.93 13.24
N ARG A 104 1.17 36.53 13.71
CA ARG A 104 2.21 37.13 12.88
C ARG A 104 3.54 36.45 13.16
N ALA A 105 4.10 35.84 12.12
CA ALA A 105 5.41 35.20 12.16
C ALA A 105 6.38 35.87 11.17
N ARG A 106 7.68 35.84 11.50
CA ARG A 106 8.75 36.17 10.54
C ARG A 106 8.93 34.98 9.57
N PRO A 107 9.52 35.17 8.38
CA PRO A 107 9.65 34.11 7.38
C PRO A 107 10.15 32.74 7.88
N PRO A 108 11.15 32.66 8.80
CA PRO A 108 11.61 31.36 9.32
C PRO A 108 10.59 30.58 10.15
N TYR A 109 9.61 31.26 10.76
CA TYR A 109 8.62 30.67 11.66
C TYR A 109 7.25 30.46 10.99
N ASN A 110 7.05 30.99 9.79
CA ASN A 110 5.79 30.89 9.06
C ASN A 110 5.34 29.43 8.88
N GLY A 111 6.27 28.51 8.62
CA GLY A 111 5.94 27.09 8.50
C GLY A 111 5.35 26.49 9.79
N ILE A 112 5.91 26.85 10.93
CA ILE A 112 5.43 26.40 12.26
C ILE A 112 4.03 26.96 12.52
N LEU A 113 3.87 28.28 12.35
CA LEU A 113 2.59 28.95 12.61
C LEU A 113 1.49 28.43 11.67
N LEU A 114 1.79 28.25 10.37
CA LEU A 114 0.84 27.68 9.41
C LEU A 114 0.45 26.25 9.78
N SER A 115 1.42 25.39 10.12
CA SER A 115 1.12 24.01 10.52
C SER A 115 0.21 23.95 11.74
N ALA A 116 0.46 24.78 12.76
CA ALA A 116 -0.41 24.87 13.92
C ALA A 116 -1.82 25.36 13.53
N MET A 117 -1.92 26.44 12.75
CA MET A 117 -3.22 26.99 12.33
C MET A 117 -4.03 26.03 11.48
N ASP A 118 -3.40 25.31 10.56
CA ASP A 118 -4.07 24.32 9.71
C ASP A 118 -4.72 23.23 10.57
N VAL A 119 -4.01 22.76 11.62
CA VAL A 119 -4.54 21.77 12.58
C VAL A 119 -5.67 22.35 13.42
N LEU A 120 -5.51 23.55 13.98
CA LEU A 120 -6.56 24.19 14.78
C LEU A 120 -7.85 24.38 13.98
N LEU A 121 -7.75 24.83 12.72
CA LEU A 121 -8.89 25.00 11.82
C LEU A 121 -9.51 23.67 11.42
N GLN A 122 -8.69 22.66 11.10
CA GLN A 122 -9.18 21.35 10.69
C GLN A 122 -9.99 20.66 11.79
N TYR A 123 -9.59 20.84 13.05
CA TYR A 123 -10.18 20.15 14.19
C TYR A 123 -11.06 21.03 15.08
N GLY A 124 -11.23 22.32 14.75
CA GLY A 124 -12.06 23.26 15.49
C GLY A 124 -11.56 23.50 16.92
N ILE A 125 -10.25 23.69 17.09
CA ILE A 125 -9.61 23.88 18.40
C ILE A 125 -9.30 25.36 18.63
N ASP A 126 -9.76 25.91 19.74
CA ASP A 126 -9.40 27.25 20.20
C ASP A 126 -8.08 27.19 20.98
N LEU A 127 -7.05 27.90 20.49
CA LEU A 127 -5.72 27.95 21.12
C LEU A 127 -5.54 29.27 21.90
N ARG A 128 -5.09 29.16 23.15
CA ARG A 128 -4.56 30.27 23.95
C ARG A 128 -3.13 29.94 24.36
N VAL A 129 -2.19 30.84 24.04
CA VAL A 129 -0.79 30.73 24.51
C VAL A 129 -0.56 31.79 25.59
N ALA A 130 -0.11 31.36 26.75
CA ALA A 130 0.09 32.20 27.92
C ALA A 130 1.55 32.14 28.41
N HIS A 131 2.04 33.27 28.90
CA HIS A 131 3.37 33.35 29.49
C HIS A 131 3.34 32.79 30.93
N ILE A 132 4.35 32.00 31.28
CA ILE A 132 4.66 31.60 32.66
C ILE A 132 6.13 31.95 32.98
N PRO A 133 6.48 32.43 34.18
CA PRO A 133 7.89 32.62 34.53
C PRO A 133 8.68 31.31 34.43
N GLY A 134 9.90 31.34 33.87
CA GLY A 134 10.74 30.13 33.76
C GLY A 134 11.04 29.45 35.09
N GLU A 135 11.08 30.21 36.20
CA GLU A 135 11.23 29.69 37.56
C GLU A 135 10.03 28.82 38.01
N GLU A 136 8.87 28.99 37.38
CA GLU A 136 7.65 28.21 37.61
C GLU A 136 7.50 27.08 36.57
N ASN A 137 8.16 27.15 35.41
CA ASN A 137 8.10 26.15 34.33
C ASN A 137 9.06 24.96 34.52
N VAL A 138 9.29 24.56 35.78
CA VAL A 138 10.37 23.64 36.18
C VAL A 138 10.26 22.23 35.58
N VAL A 139 9.04 21.75 35.31
CA VAL A 139 8.82 20.40 34.77
C VAL A 139 9.13 20.37 33.27
N ALA A 140 8.65 21.37 32.51
CA ALA A 140 8.93 21.45 31.09
C ALA A 140 10.43 21.73 30.83
N ASP A 141 11.08 22.59 31.63
CA ASP A 141 12.54 22.81 31.59
C ASP A 141 13.34 21.53 31.88
N ALA A 142 12.93 20.75 32.89
CA ALA A 142 13.59 19.49 33.17
C ALA A 142 13.41 18.48 32.02
N LEU A 143 12.24 18.45 31.38
CA LEU A 143 11.95 17.59 30.22
C LEU A 143 12.74 18.00 28.97
N SER A 144 12.80 19.29 28.67
CA SER A 144 13.53 19.80 27.50
C SER A 144 15.03 19.51 27.59
N ARG A 145 15.56 19.31 28.81
CA ARG A 145 16.96 18.95 29.10
C ARG A 145 17.20 17.46 29.34
N PHE A 146 16.20 16.60 29.17
CA PHE A 146 16.27 15.16 29.48
C PHE A 146 16.63 14.81 30.94
N GLN A 147 16.33 15.71 31.89
CA GLN A 147 16.57 15.50 33.33
C GLN A 147 15.47 14.63 33.94
N ASN A 148 15.32 13.39 33.44
CA ASN A 148 14.22 12.49 33.82
C ASN A 148 14.15 12.22 35.33
N GLU A 149 15.30 12.15 36.03
CA GLU A 149 15.33 11.98 37.49
C GLU A 149 14.71 13.17 38.22
N ARG A 150 14.95 14.39 37.73
CA ARG A 150 14.36 15.62 38.28
C ARG A 150 12.86 15.68 38.00
N VAL A 151 12.42 15.25 36.81
CA VAL A 151 10.99 15.14 36.47
C VAL A 151 10.29 14.15 37.41
N LEU A 152 10.89 12.98 37.66
CA LEU A 152 10.34 11.98 38.59
C LEU A 152 10.30 12.49 40.05
N ALA A 153 11.28 13.31 40.46
CA ALA A 153 11.27 13.94 41.77
C ALA A 153 10.17 15.00 41.91
N LEU A 154 9.92 15.79 40.86
CA LEU A 154 8.89 16.83 40.83
C LEU A 154 7.48 16.23 40.66
N VAL A 155 7.34 15.18 39.85
CA VAL A 155 6.07 14.51 39.57
C VAL A 155 6.29 12.99 39.54
N PRO A 156 6.18 12.30 40.69
CA PRO A 156 6.42 10.85 40.78
C PRO A 156 5.48 9.99 39.92
N ALA A 157 4.31 10.51 39.57
CA ALA A 157 3.33 9.83 38.72
C ALA A 157 3.56 10.05 37.20
N ALA A 158 4.59 10.81 36.80
CA ALA A 158 4.83 11.14 35.40
C ALA A 158 5.11 9.87 34.57
N THR A 159 4.25 9.59 33.61
CA THR A 159 4.47 8.51 32.62
C THR A 159 5.21 9.07 31.41
N ALA A 160 6.51 8.77 31.32
CA ALA A 160 7.29 9.13 30.14
C ALA A 160 6.94 8.21 28.96
N SER A 161 6.70 8.80 27.79
CA SER A 161 6.67 8.10 26.50
C SER A 161 7.96 7.29 26.29
N ARG A 162 7.91 5.97 26.55
CA ARG A 162 9.05 5.07 26.29
C ARG A 162 9.05 4.68 24.82
N GLN A 163 9.86 5.37 24.03
CA GLN A 163 10.22 4.88 22.70
C GLN A 163 10.91 3.52 22.86
N ARG A 164 10.33 2.45 22.31
CA ARG A 164 10.91 1.10 22.39
C ARG A 164 12.34 1.15 21.81
N SER A 165 13.32 0.67 22.55
CA SER A 165 14.70 0.56 22.06
C SER A 165 14.72 -0.34 20.83
N ARG A 166 14.92 0.26 19.65
CA ARG A 166 15.16 -0.48 18.40
C ARG A 166 16.67 -0.58 18.23
N GLU A 167 17.17 -1.79 18.04
CA GLU A 167 18.58 -2.02 17.70
C GLU A 167 18.91 -1.28 16.39
N ALA A 168 20.01 -0.54 16.37
CA ALA A 168 20.50 0.08 15.14
C ALA A 168 21.02 -1.01 14.20
N TRP A 169 20.51 -1.07 12.97
CA TRP A 169 21.01 -1.99 11.96
C TRP A 169 22.23 -1.39 11.24
N THR A 170 23.20 -2.24 10.93
CA THR A 170 24.34 -1.87 10.08
C THR A 170 23.85 -1.49 8.67
N LEU A 171 24.63 -0.68 7.94
CA LEU A 171 24.32 -0.33 6.55
C LEU A 171 24.21 -1.58 5.65
N GLU A 172 25.02 -2.59 5.91
CA GLU A 172 24.96 -3.88 5.21
C GLU A 172 23.62 -4.58 5.44
N ARG A 173 23.18 -4.67 6.70
CA ARG A 173 21.87 -5.27 7.04
C ARG A 173 20.73 -4.47 6.41
N LEU A 174 20.77 -3.14 6.48
CA LEU A 174 19.78 -2.29 5.83
C LEU A 174 19.71 -2.52 4.32
N THR A 175 20.87 -2.67 3.67
CA THR A 175 20.96 -2.92 2.22
C THR A 175 20.43 -4.31 1.86
N LEU A 176 20.74 -5.33 2.66
CA LEU A 176 20.24 -6.69 2.49
C LEU A 176 18.71 -6.74 2.66
N GLU A 177 18.20 -6.24 3.78
CA GLU A 177 16.76 -6.24 4.08
C GLU A 177 15.97 -5.45 3.03
N ARG A 178 16.49 -4.30 2.58
CA ARG A 178 15.92 -3.55 1.46
C ARG A 178 15.87 -4.38 0.18
N SER A 179 16.93 -5.11 -0.13
CA SER A 179 17.00 -5.94 -1.35
C SER A 179 16.00 -7.10 -1.29
N VAL A 180 15.86 -7.74 -0.12
CA VAL A 180 14.85 -8.78 0.13
C VAL A 180 13.43 -8.20 -0.02
N ALA A 181 13.15 -7.06 0.60
CA ALA A 181 11.85 -6.40 0.53
C ALA A 181 11.48 -6.01 -0.92
N LEU A 182 12.44 -5.46 -1.68
CA LEU A 182 12.26 -5.18 -3.11
C LEU A 182 12.01 -6.46 -3.92
N GLY A 183 12.64 -7.58 -3.54
CA GLY A 183 12.37 -8.89 -4.13
C GLY A 183 10.92 -9.36 -3.93
N PHE A 184 10.32 -9.06 -2.77
CA PHE A 184 8.92 -9.37 -2.49
C PHE A 184 7.92 -8.39 -3.13
N ALA A 185 8.36 -7.22 -3.59
CA ALA A 185 7.49 -6.23 -4.20
C ALA A 185 6.96 -6.64 -5.59
N LEU A 186 7.60 -7.62 -6.24
CA LEU A 186 7.19 -8.13 -7.54
C LEU A 186 6.75 -9.59 -7.44
N GLU A 187 5.58 -9.88 -8.00
CA GLU A 187 5.09 -11.26 -8.09
C GLU A 187 6.01 -12.10 -9.01
N PRO A 188 6.29 -13.38 -8.69
CA PRO A 188 7.28 -14.19 -9.41
C PRO A 188 7.05 -14.30 -10.93
N SER A 189 5.79 -14.38 -11.39
CA SER A 189 5.49 -14.40 -12.84
C SER A 189 5.82 -13.08 -13.53
N THR A 190 5.62 -11.95 -12.82
CA THR A 190 6.01 -10.62 -13.28
C THR A 190 7.53 -10.49 -13.34
N ALA A 191 8.22 -10.96 -12.30
CA ALA A 191 9.68 -11.00 -12.24
C ALA A 191 10.27 -11.83 -13.40
N SER A 192 9.71 -12.99 -13.69
CA SER A 192 10.10 -13.84 -14.83
C SER A 192 9.88 -13.13 -16.16
N THR A 193 8.75 -12.44 -16.33
CA THR A 193 8.43 -11.69 -17.54
C THR A 193 9.43 -10.55 -17.77
N TYR A 194 9.76 -9.82 -16.71
CA TYR A 194 10.74 -8.72 -16.79
C TYR A 194 12.16 -9.21 -17.08
N ASN A 195 12.55 -10.40 -16.60
CA ASN A 195 13.82 -11.02 -17.00
C ASN A 195 13.85 -11.33 -18.49
N SER A 196 12.76 -11.86 -19.05
CA SER A 196 12.65 -12.07 -20.50
C SER A 196 12.73 -10.75 -21.28
N HIS A 197 12.11 -9.68 -20.79
CA HIS A 197 12.20 -8.35 -21.39
C HIS A 197 13.65 -7.83 -21.39
N LEU A 198 14.33 -7.95 -20.25
CA LEU A 198 15.74 -7.56 -20.12
C LEU A 198 16.62 -8.37 -21.08
N ASN A 199 16.45 -9.68 -21.16
CA ASN A 199 17.22 -10.53 -22.09
C ASN A 199 17.03 -10.13 -23.55
N SER A 200 15.79 -9.76 -23.95
CA SER A 200 15.52 -9.22 -25.29
C SER A 200 16.29 -7.92 -25.56
N TYR A 201 16.32 -7.03 -24.57
CA TYR A 201 17.07 -5.78 -24.65
C TYR A 201 18.59 -5.98 -24.69
N LEU A 202 19.14 -6.85 -23.84
CA LEU A 202 20.56 -7.18 -23.86
C LEU A 202 20.97 -7.80 -25.19
N ASN A 203 20.13 -8.65 -25.77
CA ASN A 203 20.36 -9.20 -27.09
C ASN A 203 20.36 -8.11 -28.18
N PHE A 204 19.43 -7.14 -28.12
CA PHE A 204 19.45 -5.97 -28.99
C PHE A 204 20.76 -5.17 -28.84
N CYS A 205 21.17 -4.86 -27.61
CA CYS A 205 22.42 -4.13 -27.35
C CYS A 205 23.62 -4.86 -27.96
N ARG A 206 23.69 -6.19 -27.79
CA ARG A 206 24.73 -7.03 -28.39
C ARG A 206 24.70 -7.01 -29.92
N LEU A 207 23.53 -7.20 -30.53
CA LEU A 207 23.37 -7.24 -31.99
C LEU A 207 23.75 -5.92 -32.66
N HIS A 208 23.49 -4.79 -31.99
CA HIS A 208 23.72 -3.46 -32.55
C HIS A 208 24.96 -2.76 -31.98
N SER A 209 25.81 -3.49 -31.23
CA SER A 209 27.01 -2.94 -30.57
C SER A 209 26.71 -1.65 -29.77
N ARG A 210 25.58 -1.65 -29.06
CA ARG A 210 25.13 -0.52 -28.23
C ARG A 210 25.43 -0.78 -26.76
N PRO A 211 25.71 0.28 -25.96
CA PRO A 211 25.79 0.16 -24.51
C PRO A 211 24.50 -0.39 -23.90
N VAL A 212 24.62 -0.99 -22.72
CA VAL A 212 23.48 -1.50 -21.92
C VAL A 212 22.71 -0.36 -21.24
N ASP A 213 23.31 0.83 -21.12
CA ASP A 213 22.68 2.00 -20.53
C ASP A 213 21.39 2.38 -21.29
N PRO A 214 20.20 2.33 -20.64
CA PRO A 214 18.92 2.60 -21.29
C PRO A 214 18.66 4.10 -21.48
N THR A 215 19.47 4.74 -22.33
CA THR A 215 19.30 6.15 -22.73
C THR A 215 18.06 6.36 -23.60
N PRO A 216 17.53 7.60 -23.71
CA PRO A 216 16.40 7.90 -24.59
C PRO A 216 16.60 7.41 -26.03
N ASP A 217 17.82 7.57 -26.55
CA ASP A 217 18.21 7.16 -27.90
C ASP A 217 18.17 5.63 -28.04
N THR A 218 18.85 4.92 -27.15
CA THR A 218 18.93 3.44 -27.17
C THR A 218 17.55 2.80 -26.99
N LEU A 219 16.74 3.31 -26.07
CA LEU A 219 15.36 2.83 -25.88
C LEU A 219 14.49 3.12 -27.10
N SER A 220 14.65 4.29 -27.75
CA SER A 220 13.87 4.60 -28.97
C SER A 220 14.22 3.67 -30.13
N PHE A 221 15.50 3.33 -30.33
CA PHE A 221 15.91 2.36 -31.33
C PHE A 221 15.42 0.95 -31.01
N PHE A 222 15.50 0.54 -29.75
CA PHE A 222 14.93 -0.73 -29.30
C PHE A 222 13.42 -0.80 -29.58
N VAL A 223 12.67 0.28 -29.35
CA VAL A 223 11.23 0.34 -29.65
C VAL A 223 10.98 0.11 -31.14
N VAL A 224 11.70 0.79 -32.03
CA VAL A 224 11.55 0.62 -33.48
C VAL A 224 11.88 -0.82 -33.88
N TRP A 225 13.03 -1.32 -33.45
CA TRP A 225 13.51 -2.66 -33.77
C TRP A 225 12.53 -3.74 -33.30
N LEU A 226 12.12 -3.70 -32.03
CA LEU A 226 11.24 -4.73 -31.48
C LEU A 226 9.82 -4.64 -32.07
N SER A 227 9.33 -3.43 -32.38
CA SER A 227 8.02 -3.22 -33.03
C SER A 227 7.93 -3.80 -34.45
N HIS A 228 9.06 -4.09 -35.10
CA HIS A 228 9.07 -4.83 -36.36
C HIS A 228 8.85 -6.33 -36.19
N HIS A 229 9.11 -6.86 -35.00
CA HIS A 229 9.06 -8.29 -34.70
C HIS A 229 7.84 -8.71 -33.88
N ILE A 230 7.26 -7.80 -33.09
CA ILE A 230 6.08 -8.06 -32.25
C ILE A 230 5.10 -6.88 -32.29
N GLU A 231 3.89 -7.10 -31.76
CA GLU A 231 2.87 -6.06 -31.62
C GLU A 231 3.40 -4.87 -30.78
N PRO A 232 3.38 -3.63 -31.32
CA PRO A 232 3.91 -2.44 -30.63
C PRO A 232 3.27 -2.16 -29.26
N ARG A 233 2.05 -2.63 -29.01
CA ARG A 233 1.40 -2.52 -27.69
C ARG A 233 2.15 -3.30 -26.61
N SER A 234 2.74 -4.44 -26.97
CA SER A 234 3.53 -5.26 -26.05
C SER A 234 4.88 -4.61 -25.72
N VAL A 235 5.46 -3.85 -26.65
CA VAL A 235 6.77 -3.18 -26.47
C VAL A 235 6.78 -2.24 -25.26
N ASP A 236 5.65 -1.60 -24.92
CA ASP A 236 5.54 -0.76 -23.73
C ASP A 236 5.77 -1.55 -22.43
N SER A 237 5.27 -2.79 -22.38
CA SER A 237 5.51 -3.70 -21.25
C SER A 237 6.98 -4.15 -21.18
N TYR A 238 7.65 -4.29 -22.33
CA TYR A 238 9.09 -4.55 -22.39
C TYR A 238 9.86 -3.39 -21.77
N LEU A 239 9.54 -2.14 -22.13
CA LEU A 239 10.17 -0.95 -21.53
C LEU A 239 9.97 -0.90 -20.02
N SER A 240 8.79 -1.25 -19.50
CA SER A 240 8.57 -1.39 -18.05
C SER A 240 9.50 -2.41 -17.41
N GLY A 241 9.63 -3.60 -18.01
CA GLY A 241 10.47 -4.66 -17.46
C GLY A 241 11.95 -4.31 -17.50
N ILE A 242 12.42 -3.70 -18.58
CA ILE A 242 13.82 -3.26 -18.74
C ILE A 242 14.17 -2.22 -17.67
N VAL A 243 13.37 -1.16 -17.56
CA VAL A 243 13.60 -0.11 -16.54
C VAL A 243 13.54 -0.71 -15.14
N SER A 244 12.53 -1.53 -14.83
CA SER A 244 12.41 -2.15 -13.51
C SER A 244 13.63 -2.98 -13.09
N ARG A 245 14.38 -3.55 -14.04
CA ARG A 245 15.57 -4.35 -13.76
C ARG A 245 16.86 -3.53 -13.77
N LEU A 246 16.92 -2.48 -14.58
CA LEU A 246 18.12 -1.67 -14.78
C LEU A 246 18.19 -0.44 -13.88
N GLU A 247 17.08 0.04 -13.33
CA GLU A 247 17.00 1.27 -12.51
C GLU A 247 17.93 1.27 -11.29
N VAL A 248 18.23 0.08 -10.73
CA VAL A 248 19.20 -0.07 -9.63
C VAL A 248 20.63 0.28 -10.06
N TYR A 249 20.98 0.06 -11.32
CA TYR A 249 22.31 0.32 -11.88
C TYR A 249 22.36 1.64 -12.67
N TYR A 250 21.23 2.05 -13.25
CA TYR A 250 21.08 3.24 -14.08
C TYR A 250 19.88 4.06 -13.57
N PRO A 251 20.10 4.97 -12.60
CA PRO A 251 19.01 5.72 -11.94
C PRO A 251 18.15 6.53 -12.93
N ASP A 252 18.73 6.97 -14.04
CA ASP A 252 18.05 7.76 -15.07
C ASP A 252 17.20 6.91 -16.04
N ALA A 253 17.23 5.57 -15.94
CA ALA A 253 16.51 4.67 -16.84
C ALA A 253 15.01 4.99 -16.92
N ARG A 254 14.40 5.34 -15.80
CA ARG A 254 12.98 5.71 -15.74
C ARG A 254 12.72 7.05 -16.42
N ALA A 255 13.57 8.05 -16.17
CA ALA A 255 13.48 9.34 -16.84
C ALA A 255 13.67 9.18 -18.37
N ALA A 256 14.61 8.35 -18.79
CA ALA A 256 14.88 8.06 -20.19
C ALA A 256 13.68 7.40 -20.89
N ARG A 257 13.04 6.41 -20.26
CA ARG A 257 11.79 5.81 -20.75
C ARG A 257 10.67 6.83 -20.90
N CYS A 258 10.51 7.74 -19.93
CA CYS A 258 9.49 8.78 -19.93
C CYS A 258 9.78 9.94 -20.89
N SER A 259 10.93 9.93 -21.57
CA SER A 259 11.31 10.99 -22.50
C SER A 259 10.34 11.12 -23.68
N ARG A 260 10.22 12.35 -24.21
CA ARG A 260 9.39 12.64 -25.38
C ARG A 260 9.80 11.83 -26.61
N LEU A 261 11.08 11.50 -26.75
CA LEU A 261 11.62 10.74 -27.87
C LEU A 261 11.06 9.31 -27.86
N VAL A 262 11.17 8.60 -26.74
CA VAL A 262 10.68 7.22 -26.59
C VAL A 262 9.15 7.19 -26.76
N ALA A 263 8.43 8.09 -26.09
CA ALA A 263 6.98 8.16 -26.18
C ALA A 263 6.46 8.41 -27.60
N ARG A 264 7.07 9.34 -28.34
CA ARG A 264 6.72 9.62 -29.75
C ARG A 264 7.07 8.46 -30.66
N THR A 265 8.20 7.81 -30.44
CA THR A 265 8.64 6.64 -31.22
C THR A 265 7.67 5.48 -31.07
N LEU A 266 7.26 5.19 -29.83
CA LEU A 266 6.26 4.16 -29.54
C LEU A 266 4.91 4.49 -30.17
N LYS A 267 4.47 5.76 -30.11
CA LYS A 267 3.25 6.22 -30.80
C LYS A 267 3.34 6.05 -32.31
N GLY A 268 4.50 6.35 -32.91
CA GLY A 268 4.77 6.14 -34.33
C GLY A 268 4.71 4.65 -34.70
N CYS A 269 5.34 3.78 -33.92
CA CYS A 269 5.33 2.34 -34.15
C CYS A 269 3.93 1.75 -34.02
N LYS A 270 3.14 2.18 -33.02
CA LYS A 270 1.72 1.80 -32.89
C LYS A 270 0.91 2.20 -34.14
N ARG A 271 1.15 3.37 -34.72
CA ARG A 271 0.47 3.78 -35.97
C ARG A 271 0.93 3.00 -37.19
N ARG A 272 2.20 2.61 -37.22
CA ARG A 272 2.83 1.98 -38.39
C ARG A 272 2.62 0.46 -38.45
N PHE A 273 2.65 -0.22 -37.32
CA PHE A 273 2.73 -1.69 -37.26
C PHE A 273 1.58 -2.35 -36.48
N SER A 274 0.81 -1.62 -35.65
CA SER A 274 -0.24 -2.28 -34.88
C SER A 274 -1.35 -2.82 -35.75
N GLN A 275 -1.79 -4.03 -35.41
CA GLN A 275 -2.95 -4.66 -36.01
C GLN A 275 -4.19 -4.52 -35.11
N PRO A 276 -5.41 -4.68 -35.66
CA PRO A 276 -6.63 -4.79 -34.85
C PRO A 276 -6.53 -5.94 -33.85
N VAL A 277 -7.00 -5.72 -32.63
CA VAL A 277 -7.00 -6.76 -31.58
C VAL A 277 -8.05 -7.81 -31.93
N LYS A 278 -7.60 -9.04 -32.22
CA LYS A 278 -8.49 -10.20 -32.32
C LYS A 278 -8.91 -10.63 -30.91
N ARG A 279 -10.13 -10.28 -30.50
CA ARG A 279 -10.70 -10.71 -29.22
C ARG A 279 -11.31 -12.10 -29.37
N LYS A 280 -11.05 -12.99 -28.40
CA LYS A 280 -11.79 -14.24 -28.27
C LYS A 280 -13.24 -13.93 -27.90
N LEU A 281 -14.18 -14.69 -28.45
CA LEU A 281 -15.59 -14.57 -28.07
C LEU A 281 -15.77 -15.04 -26.63
N PRO A 282 -16.63 -14.35 -25.84
CA PRO A 282 -16.96 -14.83 -24.49
C PRO A 282 -17.72 -16.16 -24.59
N LEU A 283 -17.48 -17.05 -23.62
CA LEU A 283 -18.29 -18.26 -23.48
C LEU A 283 -19.73 -17.86 -23.13
N SER A 284 -20.71 -18.51 -23.75
CA SER A 284 -22.13 -18.37 -23.43
C SER A 284 -22.63 -19.54 -22.58
N ARG A 285 -23.81 -19.40 -21.96
CA ARG A 285 -24.47 -20.52 -21.26
C ARG A 285 -24.72 -21.73 -22.18
N MET A 286 -24.95 -21.49 -23.48
CA MET A 286 -25.11 -22.56 -24.47
C MET A 286 -23.80 -23.31 -24.72
N ASP A 287 -22.66 -22.60 -24.71
CA ASP A 287 -21.34 -23.21 -24.86
C ASP A 287 -21.02 -24.11 -23.66
N ILE A 288 -21.35 -23.64 -22.44
CA ILE A 288 -21.23 -24.45 -21.23
C ILE A 288 -22.11 -25.70 -21.33
N ALA A 289 -23.39 -25.54 -21.68
CA ALA A 289 -24.31 -26.66 -21.84
C ALA A 289 -23.82 -27.71 -22.87
N ARG A 290 -23.20 -27.25 -23.98
CA ARG A 290 -22.59 -28.13 -24.99
C ARG A 290 -21.45 -28.96 -24.40
N VAL A 291 -20.57 -28.35 -23.61
CA VAL A 291 -19.46 -29.06 -22.95
C VAL A 291 -19.98 -30.07 -21.93
N LEU A 292 -20.98 -29.69 -21.12
CA LEU A 292 -21.57 -30.56 -20.11
C LEU A 292 -22.28 -31.77 -20.72
N ALA A 293 -22.95 -31.60 -21.86
CA ALA A 293 -23.61 -32.69 -22.57
C ALA A 293 -22.64 -33.75 -23.13
N ALA A 294 -21.37 -33.40 -23.31
CA ALA A 294 -20.33 -34.31 -23.78
C ALA A 294 -19.54 -34.99 -22.64
N ASN A 295 -19.90 -34.74 -21.37
CA ASN A 295 -19.24 -35.33 -20.23
C ASN A 295 -19.47 -36.85 -20.20
N THR A 296 -18.39 -37.64 -20.19
CA THR A 296 -18.45 -39.11 -20.20
C THR A 296 -18.68 -39.74 -18.83
N GLY A 297 -18.67 -38.92 -17.76
CA GLY A 297 -18.73 -39.36 -16.37
C GLY A 297 -17.38 -39.80 -15.79
N SER A 298 -16.28 -39.67 -16.55
CA SER A 298 -14.93 -39.92 -16.01
C SER A 298 -14.59 -38.91 -14.91
N TYR A 299 -13.75 -39.31 -13.95
CA TYR A 299 -13.34 -38.44 -12.84
C TYR A 299 -12.81 -37.07 -13.34
N ASP A 300 -11.95 -37.14 -14.35
CA ASP A 300 -11.28 -35.99 -14.96
C ASP A 300 -12.25 -35.09 -15.75
N ASP A 301 -13.31 -35.67 -16.34
CA ASP A 301 -14.37 -34.89 -16.99
C ASP A 301 -15.30 -34.23 -15.95
N CYS A 302 -15.62 -34.91 -14.85
CA CYS A 302 -16.33 -34.30 -13.71
C CYS A 302 -15.54 -33.14 -13.10
N LEU A 303 -14.23 -33.31 -12.91
CA LEU A 303 -13.33 -32.23 -12.49
C LEU A 303 -13.38 -31.07 -13.49
N PHE A 304 -13.22 -31.34 -14.78
CA PHE A 304 -13.22 -30.30 -15.81
C PHE A 304 -14.56 -29.54 -15.86
N SER A 305 -15.69 -30.24 -15.80
CA SER A 305 -17.03 -29.63 -15.74
C SER A 305 -17.20 -28.76 -14.49
N ALA A 306 -16.81 -29.26 -13.32
CA ALA A 306 -16.88 -28.50 -12.07
C ALA A 306 -16.02 -27.24 -12.13
N MET A 307 -14.77 -27.33 -12.62
CA MET A 307 -13.90 -26.17 -12.79
C MET A 307 -14.44 -25.16 -13.80
N LEU A 308 -14.93 -25.63 -14.95
CA LEU A 308 -15.46 -24.77 -16.02
C LEU A 308 -16.67 -23.98 -15.54
N VAL A 309 -17.63 -24.65 -14.90
CA VAL A 309 -18.85 -24.01 -14.42
C VAL A 309 -18.56 -23.09 -13.23
N THR A 310 -17.69 -23.52 -12.29
CA THR A 310 -17.26 -22.66 -11.19
C THR A 310 -16.62 -21.38 -11.73
N GLY A 311 -15.67 -21.49 -12.66
CA GLY A 311 -15.03 -20.34 -13.28
C GLY A 311 -15.98 -19.43 -14.04
N PHE A 312 -16.97 -20.01 -14.73
CA PHE A 312 -17.98 -19.26 -15.47
C PHE A 312 -18.92 -18.47 -14.56
N GLU A 313 -19.51 -19.11 -13.54
CA GLU A 313 -20.50 -18.46 -12.67
C GLU A 313 -19.87 -17.49 -11.67
N THR A 314 -18.62 -17.73 -11.28
CA THR A 314 -17.91 -16.88 -10.29
C THR A 314 -16.94 -15.88 -10.94
N LEU A 315 -16.85 -15.88 -12.27
CA LEU A 315 -15.98 -15.01 -13.07
C LEU A 315 -14.49 -15.10 -12.69
N GLN A 316 -14.06 -16.26 -12.19
CA GLN A 316 -12.66 -16.48 -11.84
C GLN A 316 -11.77 -16.49 -13.07
N CYS A 317 -10.58 -15.93 -12.92
CA CYS A 317 -9.54 -16.06 -13.93
C CYS A 317 -9.04 -17.50 -13.96
N LEU A 318 -8.67 -18.01 -15.14
CA LEU A 318 -8.16 -19.38 -15.29
C LEU A 318 -6.95 -19.68 -14.36
N GLY A 319 -6.12 -18.68 -14.09
CA GLY A 319 -4.96 -18.82 -13.19
C GLY A 319 -5.32 -19.00 -11.71
N GLU A 320 -6.58 -18.79 -11.31
CA GLU A 320 -7.09 -19.03 -9.95
C GLU A 320 -7.61 -20.46 -9.78
N LEU A 321 -7.92 -21.13 -10.90
CA LEU A 321 -8.42 -22.50 -10.93
C LEU A 321 -7.32 -23.52 -11.23
N THR A 322 -6.23 -23.09 -11.86
CA THR A 322 -5.21 -23.99 -12.41
C THR A 322 -3.82 -23.73 -11.86
N TRP A 323 -3.01 -24.78 -11.87
CA TRP A 323 -1.60 -24.71 -11.59
C TRP A 323 -0.84 -24.05 -12.76
N PRO A 324 0.14 -23.17 -12.50
CA PRO A 324 1.02 -22.66 -13.55
C PRO A 324 1.76 -23.81 -14.27
N ASP A 325 1.85 -23.74 -15.60
CA ASP A 325 2.58 -24.74 -16.39
C ASP A 325 4.09 -24.74 -16.06
N SER A 326 4.64 -23.57 -15.70
CA SER A 326 6.05 -23.40 -15.37
C SER A 326 6.31 -23.70 -13.89
N LYS A 327 7.10 -24.76 -13.62
CA LYS A 327 7.42 -25.23 -12.26
C LYS A 327 7.93 -24.14 -11.30
N PRO A 328 8.83 -23.22 -11.69
CA PRO A 328 9.31 -22.16 -10.80
C PRO A 328 8.23 -21.17 -10.33
N LEU A 329 7.07 -21.11 -11.01
CA LEU A 329 5.95 -20.23 -10.64
C LEU A 329 4.92 -20.91 -9.75
N GLN A 330 5.08 -22.21 -9.51
CA GLN A 330 4.14 -23.02 -8.75
C GLN A 330 4.33 -22.75 -7.27
N THR A 331 3.26 -22.31 -6.60
CA THR A 331 3.30 -21.99 -5.17
C THR A 331 1.99 -22.38 -4.50
N TYR A 332 2.10 -23.03 -3.34
CA TYR A 332 0.96 -23.40 -2.53
C TYR A 332 0.17 -22.20 -1.96
N ARG A 333 0.73 -20.99 -2.06
CA ARG A 333 0.06 -19.75 -1.68
C ARG A 333 -1.12 -19.37 -2.58
N HIS A 334 -1.21 -19.89 -3.80
CA HIS A 334 -2.25 -19.50 -4.76
C HIS A 334 -3.36 -20.55 -4.91
N VAL A 335 -3.36 -21.57 -4.05
CA VAL A 335 -4.09 -22.83 -4.28
C VAL A 335 -5.32 -22.84 -3.44
N PRO A 336 -6.51 -22.99 -4.03
CA PRO A 336 -7.71 -23.21 -3.24
C PRO A 336 -7.61 -24.55 -2.51
N MET A 337 -7.86 -24.52 -1.22
CA MET A 337 -7.73 -25.69 -0.34
C MET A 337 -9.09 -26.28 0.00
N ARG A 338 -9.17 -27.62 0.01
CA ARG A 338 -10.38 -28.38 0.32
C ARG A 338 -10.97 -28.04 1.69
N HIS A 339 -10.14 -27.80 2.70
CA HIS A 339 -10.59 -27.49 4.07
C HIS A 339 -11.24 -26.09 4.19
N THR A 340 -11.08 -25.23 3.19
CA THR A 340 -11.74 -23.92 3.16
C THR A 340 -13.14 -23.97 2.57
N VAL A 341 -13.54 -25.13 2.03
CA VAL A 341 -14.88 -25.31 1.44
C VAL A 341 -15.92 -25.38 2.54
N ILE A 342 -16.90 -24.48 2.50
CA ILE A 342 -18.07 -24.47 3.38
C ILE A 342 -19.30 -24.72 2.51
N LEU A 343 -20.10 -25.70 2.91
CA LEU A 343 -21.32 -26.08 2.20
C LEU A 343 -22.54 -25.62 2.99
N THR A 344 -23.49 -25.02 2.29
CA THR A 344 -24.85 -24.75 2.78
C THR A 344 -25.85 -25.41 1.83
N PRO A 345 -27.14 -25.52 2.21
CA PRO A 345 -28.14 -26.18 1.36
C PRO A 345 -28.27 -25.58 -0.05
N SER A 346 -27.92 -24.30 -0.23
CA SER A 346 -28.09 -23.56 -1.49
C SER A 346 -26.81 -22.92 -2.02
N CYS A 347 -25.66 -23.18 -1.39
CA CYS A 347 -24.40 -22.55 -1.77
C CYS A 347 -23.18 -23.39 -1.36
N ALA A 348 -22.13 -23.36 -2.17
CA ALA A 348 -20.79 -23.79 -1.78
C ALA A 348 -19.87 -22.58 -1.81
N THR A 349 -19.06 -22.39 -0.76
CA THR A 349 -18.08 -21.32 -0.71
C THR A 349 -16.69 -21.88 -0.45
N TYR A 350 -15.63 -21.21 -0.93
CA TYR A 350 -14.25 -21.56 -0.60
C TYR A 350 -13.32 -20.34 -0.70
N LEU A 351 -12.15 -20.41 -0.05
CA LEU A 351 -11.20 -19.31 0.00
C LEU A 351 -10.18 -19.41 -1.16
N LEU A 352 -10.04 -18.32 -1.91
CA LEU A 352 -8.90 -18.05 -2.78
C LEU A 352 -7.82 -17.33 -1.96
N PRO A 353 -6.65 -17.96 -1.71
CA PRO A 353 -5.71 -17.43 -0.71
C PRO A 353 -4.96 -16.17 -1.16
N HIS A 354 -4.86 -15.91 -2.47
CA HIS A 354 -4.12 -14.76 -2.98
C HIS A 354 -4.68 -14.26 -4.31
N GLN A 355 -4.73 -12.93 -4.48
CA GLN A 355 -5.01 -12.28 -5.76
C GLN A 355 -3.95 -11.24 -6.10
N LYS A 356 -3.60 -11.18 -7.39
CA LYS A 356 -2.60 -10.24 -7.95
C LYS A 356 -2.91 -8.76 -7.68
N ASN A 357 -4.16 -8.43 -7.36
CA ASN A 357 -4.64 -7.04 -7.21
C ASN A 357 -4.81 -6.61 -5.75
N HIS A 358 -4.57 -7.49 -4.77
CA HIS A 358 -4.66 -7.15 -3.35
C HIS A 358 -3.28 -7.09 -2.71
N ALA A 359 -2.90 -5.91 -2.22
CA ALA A 359 -1.60 -5.65 -1.60
C ALA A 359 -1.44 -6.34 -0.24
N LEU A 360 -2.54 -6.68 0.42
CA LEU A 360 -2.58 -7.41 1.68
C LEU A 360 -3.13 -8.81 1.42
N ALA A 361 -2.49 -9.83 1.99
CA ALA A 361 -2.80 -11.26 1.78
C ALA A 361 -4.12 -11.71 2.45
N THR A 362 -5.16 -10.89 2.41
CA THR A 362 -6.52 -11.29 2.75
C THR A 362 -7.12 -11.99 1.54
N GLY A 363 -7.31 -13.30 1.63
CA GLY A 363 -7.91 -14.10 0.56
C GLY A 363 -9.37 -13.68 0.26
N ASN A 364 -9.87 -14.06 -0.91
CA ASN A 364 -11.24 -13.79 -1.34
C ASN A 364 -12.12 -15.03 -1.21
N LEU A 365 -13.36 -14.84 -0.77
CA LEU A 365 -14.32 -15.92 -0.69
C LEU A 365 -15.08 -16.03 -2.01
N VAL A 366 -14.95 -17.19 -2.66
CA VAL A 366 -15.74 -17.57 -3.83
C VAL A 366 -17.03 -18.19 -3.34
N ALA A 367 -18.16 -17.85 -3.96
CA ALA A 367 -19.47 -18.40 -3.63
C ALA A 367 -20.17 -18.90 -4.90
N LEU A 368 -20.48 -20.18 -4.94
CA LEU A 368 -21.21 -20.86 -6.00
C LEU A 368 -22.62 -21.17 -5.50
N ARG A 369 -23.62 -20.48 -6.04
CA ARG A 369 -25.02 -20.62 -5.62
C ARG A 369 -25.76 -21.64 -6.47
N GLN A 370 -26.74 -22.27 -5.85
CA GLN A 370 -27.70 -23.14 -6.53
C GLN A 370 -28.53 -22.33 -7.54
N HIS A 371 -28.81 -22.94 -8.70
CA HIS A 371 -29.74 -22.41 -9.69
C HIS A 371 -31.09 -23.16 -9.60
N ASP A 372 -32.21 -22.43 -9.65
CA ASP A 372 -33.55 -22.98 -9.37
C ASP A 372 -34.10 -23.96 -10.42
N SER A 373 -33.44 -24.16 -11.57
CA SER A 373 -34.08 -24.88 -12.69
C SER A 373 -33.15 -25.37 -13.80
N THR A 374 -32.24 -26.31 -13.55
CA THR A 374 -31.68 -27.17 -14.63
C THR A 374 -30.94 -28.40 -14.09
N ASN A 375 -30.90 -29.47 -14.89
CA ASN A 375 -30.05 -30.66 -14.70
C ASN A 375 -28.53 -30.37 -14.85
N GLN A 376 -28.17 -29.09 -14.91
CA GLN A 376 -26.83 -28.53 -15.10
C GLN A 376 -26.52 -27.51 -14.00
N ASP A 377 -27.15 -27.67 -12.83
CA ASP A 377 -26.94 -26.80 -11.68
C ASP A 377 -25.44 -26.76 -11.30
N PRO A 378 -24.82 -25.57 -11.30
CA PRO A 378 -23.43 -25.38 -10.90
C PRO A 378 -23.07 -26.03 -9.56
N LEU A 379 -23.95 -25.87 -8.57
CA LEU A 379 -23.73 -26.41 -7.24
C LEU A 379 -23.73 -27.94 -7.27
N HIS A 380 -24.69 -28.55 -7.98
CA HIS A 380 -24.75 -30.01 -8.13
C HIS A 380 -23.47 -30.58 -8.76
N LEU A 381 -22.96 -29.99 -9.84
CA LEU A 381 -21.74 -30.44 -10.51
C LEU A 381 -20.51 -30.31 -9.60
N PHE A 382 -20.43 -29.22 -8.83
CA PHE A 382 -19.37 -29.02 -7.86
C PHE A 382 -19.41 -30.06 -6.74
N LEU A 383 -20.60 -30.32 -6.17
CA LEU A 383 -20.80 -31.33 -5.13
C LEU A 383 -20.51 -32.76 -5.63
N GLN A 384 -20.91 -33.07 -6.86
CA GLN A 384 -20.61 -34.36 -7.49
C GLN A 384 -19.10 -34.60 -7.59
N TYR A 385 -18.36 -33.60 -8.10
CA TYR A 385 -16.89 -33.66 -8.12
C TYR A 385 -16.32 -33.78 -6.71
N LEU A 386 -16.81 -33.01 -5.74
CA LEU A 386 -16.32 -33.02 -4.37
C LEU A 386 -16.46 -34.41 -3.73
N ALA A 387 -17.59 -35.08 -3.96
CA ALA A 387 -17.83 -36.44 -3.48
C ALA A 387 -16.84 -37.46 -4.10
N PHE A 388 -16.60 -37.40 -5.42
CA PHE A 388 -15.60 -38.25 -6.07
C PHE A 388 -14.18 -37.97 -5.56
N ARG A 389 -13.83 -36.70 -5.43
CA ARG A 389 -12.52 -36.25 -4.95
C ARG A 389 -12.28 -36.67 -3.50
N ASP A 390 -13.24 -36.54 -2.61
CA ASP A 390 -13.09 -36.93 -1.20
C ASP A 390 -13.05 -38.44 -1.01
N ALA A 391 -13.79 -39.20 -1.84
CA ALA A 391 -13.73 -40.67 -1.83
C ALA A 391 -12.35 -41.18 -2.31
N LYS A 392 -11.77 -40.58 -3.34
CA LYS A 392 -10.48 -41.01 -3.92
C LYS A 392 -9.26 -40.43 -3.19
N PHE A 393 -9.36 -39.19 -2.70
CA PHE A 393 -8.24 -38.43 -2.13
C PHE A 393 -8.58 -37.79 -0.76
N PRO A 394 -8.89 -38.60 0.27
CA PRO A 394 -9.35 -38.10 1.58
C PRO A 394 -8.31 -37.24 2.31
N HIS A 395 -7.02 -37.46 2.06
CA HIS A 395 -5.92 -36.78 2.76
C HIS A 395 -5.22 -35.69 1.93
N ARG A 396 -5.65 -35.46 0.68
CA ARG A 396 -5.08 -34.36 -0.12
C ARG A 396 -5.65 -33.03 0.38
N PRO A 397 -4.85 -31.98 0.57
CA PRO A 397 -5.37 -30.66 0.97
C PRO A 397 -5.94 -29.85 -0.20
N GLU A 398 -5.58 -30.14 -1.44
CA GLU A 398 -5.92 -29.33 -2.61
C GLU A 398 -7.39 -29.52 -3.04
N LEU A 399 -8.07 -28.44 -3.43
CA LEU A 399 -9.47 -28.52 -3.89
C LEU A 399 -9.58 -29.21 -5.26
N TRP A 400 -8.79 -28.74 -6.22
CA TRP A 400 -8.77 -29.24 -7.60
C TRP A 400 -7.66 -30.28 -7.76
N VAL A 401 -8.04 -31.54 -8.00
CA VAL A 401 -7.13 -32.68 -8.08
C VAL A 401 -7.56 -33.57 -9.24
N THR A 402 -6.66 -33.83 -10.18
CA THR A 402 -6.84 -34.74 -11.33
C THR A 402 -6.85 -36.20 -10.90
N ASP A 403 -7.25 -37.10 -11.80
CA ASP A 403 -7.39 -38.53 -11.49
C ASP A 403 -6.09 -39.21 -11.00
N ASP A 404 -4.94 -38.67 -11.39
CA ASP A 404 -3.58 -39.07 -10.99
C ASP A 404 -3.10 -38.42 -9.68
N GLY A 405 -3.91 -37.57 -9.05
CA GLY A 405 -3.59 -36.91 -7.78
C GLY A 405 -2.78 -35.62 -7.93
N CYS A 406 -2.65 -35.07 -9.13
CA CYS A 406 -1.98 -33.79 -9.40
C CYS A 406 -2.95 -32.60 -9.38
N ILE A 407 -2.42 -31.38 -9.32
CA ILE A 407 -3.23 -30.16 -9.48
C ILE A 407 -3.34 -29.86 -10.99
N PRO A 408 -4.55 -29.63 -11.53
CA PRO A 408 -4.73 -29.43 -12.97
C PRO A 408 -3.98 -28.19 -13.45
N THR A 409 -3.12 -28.37 -14.46
CA THR A 409 -2.36 -27.26 -15.04
C THR A 409 -3.21 -26.43 -16.00
N ARG A 410 -2.75 -25.21 -16.31
CA ARG A 410 -3.39 -24.38 -17.34
C ARG A 410 -3.44 -25.09 -18.70
N ARG A 411 -2.38 -25.81 -19.08
CA ARG A 411 -2.36 -26.65 -20.29
C ARG A 411 -3.42 -27.76 -20.23
N TRP A 412 -3.54 -28.46 -19.09
CA TRP A 412 -4.54 -29.52 -18.91
C TRP A 412 -5.96 -28.99 -19.18
N PHE A 413 -6.30 -27.84 -18.58
CA PHE A 413 -7.63 -27.24 -18.77
C PHE A 413 -7.86 -26.79 -20.22
N LEU A 414 -6.87 -26.12 -20.83
CA LEU A 414 -7.02 -25.60 -22.19
C LEU A 414 -7.07 -26.68 -23.26
N VAL A 415 -6.39 -27.82 -23.09
CA VAL A 415 -6.49 -28.95 -24.02
C VAL A 415 -7.93 -29.45 -24.06
N ARG A 416 -8.56 -29.61 -22.89
CA ARG A 416 -9.96 -30.04 -22.77
C ARG A 416 -10.94 -29.00 -23.34
N LEU A 417 -10.72 -27.72 -23.06
CA LEU A 417 -11.57 -26.64 -23.61
C LEU A 417 -11.46 -26.54 -25.13
N ARG A 418 -10.25 -26.69 -25.70
CA ARG A 418 -10.01 -26.58 -27.15
C ARG A 418 -10.59 -27.73 -27.95
N ALA A 419 -10.86 -28.88 -27.33
CA ALA A 419 -11.59 -29.96 -27.99
C ALA A 419 -12.99 -29.52 -28.45
N PHE A 420 -13.58 -28.53 -27.78
CA PHE A 420 -14.88 -27.95 -28.13
C PHE A 420 -14.76 -26.61 -28.88
N PHE A 421 -13.71 -25.83 -28.58
CA PHE A 421 -13.48 -24.50 -29.13
C PHE A 421 -12.03 -24.36 -29.66
N PRO A 422 -11.76 -24.79 -30.91
CA PRO A 422 -10.40 -24.84 -31.45
C PRO A 422 -9.74 -23.47 -31.69
N ASP A 423 -10.50 -22.38 -31.69
CA ASP A 423 -10.05 -21.01 -32.03
C ASP A 423 -9.57 -20.16 -30.82
#